data_AF-W7W3U0-F1
#
_entry.id   AF-W7W3U0-F1
#
_cell.length_a   1.000
_cell.length_b   1.000
_cell.length_c   1.000
_cell.angle_alpha   90.00
_cell.angle_beta   90.00
_cell.angle_gamma   90.00
#
_symmetry.space_group_name_H-M   'P 1'
#
loop_
_entity.id
_entity.type
_entity.pdbx_description
1 polymer ?
#
loop_
_entity_poly.entity_id
_entity_poly.type
_entity_poly.pdbx_seq_one_letter_code
_entity_poly.pdbx_strand_id
1 'polypeptide(L)'
;MHTLGARHQAAGFTLVEVLIAVVVVSIGALALGSLQVALSRHADAARQRTEATQLAISRLEELRSFEQVLTEAGKQAYADLLSGSDQPLIDSNTRFERQWQIQGTADDPYRRVDVQVTWADRSGDTRQTFVRLGSLIARAEPADGGSLGLPRVDVAALLRPKAGRSTSRSRPSD
;
A
#
# COMPACT_ATOMS: atom_id res chain seq x y z
N MET A 1 21.11 -19.71 82.46
CA MET A 1 20.70 -19.81 81.05
C MET A 1 20.27 -18.43 80.58
N HIS A 2 21.14 -17.68 79.91
CA HIS A 2 20.80 -16.39 79.29
C HIS A 2 20.94 -16.54 77.78
N THR A 3 19.82 -16.39 77.07
CA THR A 3 19.74 -16.39 75.61
C THR A 3 20.27 -15.03 75.12
N LEU A 4 21.40 -15.04 74.40
CA LEU A 4 21.86 -13.85 73.68
C LEU A 4 20.99 -13.66 72.45
N GLY A 5 20.01 -12.78 72.55
CA GLY A 5 19.28 -12.27 71.39
C GLY A 5 20.22 -11.42 70.53
N ALA A 6 20.58 -11.92 69.36
CA ALA A 6 21.30 -11.16 68.35
C ALA A 6 20.42 -9.99 67.87
N ARG A 7 20.73 -8.77 68.31
CA ARG A 7 20.10 -7.55 67.80
C ARG A 7 20.61 -7.33 66.39
N HIS A 8 19.76 -7.58 65.39
CA HIS A 8 19.99 -7.10 64.03
C HIS A 8 20.02 -5.56 64.10
N GLN A 9 21.19 -4.97 63.89
CA GLN A 9 21.32 -3.53 63.73
C GLN A 9 20.82 -3.18 62.33
N ALA A 10 19.69 -2.49 62.24
CA ALA A 10 19.25 -1.86 60.99
C ALA A 10 20.24 -0.73 60.68
N ALA A 11 21.16 -0.96 59.74
CA ALA A 11 22.05 0.08 59.24
C ALA A 11 21.22 1.11 58.45
N GLY A 12 21.30 2.37 58.84
CA GLY A 12 20.70 3.48 58.10
C GLY A 12 21.53 3.86 56.86
N PHE A 13 20.89 4.48 55.87
CA PHE A 13 21.54 5.00 54.68
C PHE A 13 22.42 6.23 55.00
N THR A 14 23.58 6.34 54.35
CA THR A 14 24.44 7.53 54.50
C THR A 14 24.03 8.65 53.52
N LEU A 15 24.31 9.92 53.85
CA LEU A 15 24.02 11.06 52.97
C LEU A 15 24.74 10.95 51.61
N VAL A 16 25.98 10.46 51.62
CA VAL A 16 26.79 10.26 50.41
C VAL A 16 26.18 9.20 49.51
N GLU A 17 25.63 8.14 50.09
CA GLU A 17 24.95 7.07 49.34
C GLU A 17 23.70 7.57 48.64
N VAL A 18 22.89 8.40 49.31
CA VAL A 18 21.73 9.05 48.68
C VAL A 18 22.16 9.99 47.56
N LEU A 19 23.25 10.75 47.74
CA LEU A 19 23.78 11.63 46.71
C LEU A 19 24.21 10.84 45.46
N ILE A 20 24.93 9.74 45.64
CA ILE A 20 25.33 8.85 44.54
C ILE A 20 24.10 8.26 43.86
N ALA A 21 23.11 7.80 44.62
CA ALA A 21 21.87 7.26 44.07
C ALA A 21 21.13 8.30 43.20
N VAL A 22 21.00 9.54 43.67
CA VAL A 22 20.37 10.63 42.91
C VAL A 22 21.13 10.92 41.62
N VAL A 23 22.46 10.94 41.64
CA VAL A 23 23.28 11.14 40.42
C VAL A 23 23.03 10.02 39.41
N VAL A 24 23.07 8.76 39.86
CA VAL A 24 22.84 7.59 38.99
C VAL A 24 21.44 7.62 38.38
N VAL A 25 20.41 7.90 39.19
CA VAL A 25 19.02 8.02 38.72
C VAL A 25 18.86 9.18 37.73
N SER A 26 19.51 10.32 37.99
CA SER A 26 19.45 11.48 37.10
C SER A 26 20.04 11.17 35.72
N ILE A 27 21.18 10.48 35.67
CA ILE A 27 21.79 10.03 34.41
C ILE A 27 20.85 9.05 33.67
N GLY A 28 20.26 8.10 34.39
CA GLY A 28 19.29 7.15 33.84
C GLY A 28 18.05 7.86 33.25
N ALA A 29 17.51 8.86 33.96
CA ALA A 29 16.37 9.64 33.51
C ALA A 29 16.68 10.44 32.23
N LEU A 30 17.88 11.03 32.13
CA LEU A 30 18.34 11.72 30.92
C LEU A 30 18.48 10.76 29.73
N ALA A 31 19.03 9.57 29.95
CA ALA A 31 19.14 8.55 28.92
C ALA A 31 17.76 8.14 28.37
N LEU A 32 16.78 7.91 29.26
CA LEU A 32 15.40 7.61 28.87
C LEU A 32 14.74 8.76 28.11
N GLY A 33 14.94 10.00 28.55
CA GLY A 33 14.45 11.18 27.84
C GLY A 33 14.98 11.27 26.41
N SER A 34 16.28 11.00 26.22
CA SER A 34 16.88 10.98 24.88
C SER A 34 16.32 9.87 23.99
N LEU A 35 16.07 8.68 24.55
CA LEU A 35 15.44 7.56 23.83
C LEU A 35 14.03 7.93 23.37
N GLN A 36 13.23 8.56 24.23
CA GLN A 36 11.87 8.96 23.89
C GLN A 36 11.84 9.96 22.72
N VAL A 37 12.77 10.91 22.70
CA VAL A 37 12.94 11.84 21.57
C VAL A 37 13.31 11.09 20.29
N ALA A 38 14.25 10.15 20.36
CA ALA A 38 14.66 9.35 19.21
C ALA A 38 13.49 8.51 18.65
N LEU A 39 12.74 7.84 19.52
CA LEU A 39 11.57 7.05 19.13
C LEU A 39 10.49 7.92 18.45
N SER A 40 10.23 9.11 18.97
CA SER A 40 9.28 10.04 18.34
C SER A 40 9.71 10.41 16.91
N ARG A 41 10.98 10.74 16.71
CA ARG A 41 11.52 11.06 15.37
C ARG A 41 11.41 9.89 14.40
N HIS A 42 11.71 8.67 14.88
CA HIS A 42 11.58 7.46 14.07
C HIS A 42 10.12 7.15 13.71
N ALA A 43 9.19 7.37 14.64
CA ALA A 43 7.77 7.22 14.38
C ALA A 43 7.28 8.21 13.30
N ASP A 44 7.69 9.47 13.39
CA ASP A 44 7.35 10.50 12.39
C ASP A 44 7.91 10.15 11.00
N ALA A 45 9.18 9.73 10.92
CA ALA A 45 9.80 9.32 9.66
C ALA A 45 9.13 8.08 9.05
N ALA A 46 8.75 7.10 9.88
CA ALA A 46 8.03 5.91 9.42
C ALA A 46 6.63 6.26 8.90
N ARG A 47 5.95 7.21 9.56
CA ARG A 47 4.66 7.74 9.12
C ARG A 47 4.77 8.43 7.77
N GLN A 48 5.72 9.35 7.59
CA GLN A 48 5.94 10.04 6.32
C GLN A 48 6.23 9.06 5.17
N ARG A 49 7.02 8.01 5.41
CA ARG A 49 7.28 6.96 4.42
C ARG A 49 6.02 6.18 4.06
N THR A 50 5.17 5.90 5.03
CA THR A 50 3.89 5.23 4.80
C THR A 50 2.97 6.08 3.94
N GLU A 51 2.83 7.37 4.29
CA GLU A 51 2.04 8.34 3.51
C GLU A 51 2.57 8.46 2.07
N ALA A 52 3.89 8.64 1.89
CA ALA A 52 4.51 8.69 0.57
C ALA A 52 4.27 7.41 -0.25
N THR A 53 4.31 6.24 0.41
CA THR A 53 4.03 4.95 -0.24
C THR A 53 2.57 4.85 -0.66
N GLN A 54 1.63 5.27 0.19
CA GLN A 54 0.20 5.31 -0.14
C GLN A 54 -0.07 6.23 -1.32
N LEU A 55 0.56 7.41 -1.36
CA LEU A 55 0.49 8.32 -2.52
C LEU A 55 1.07 7.67 -3.78
N ALA A 56 2.18 6.95 -3.70
CA ALA A 56 2.75 6.27 -4.86
C ALA A 56 1.81 5.15 -5.37
N ILE A 57 1.24 4.36 -4.46
CA ILE A 57 0.28 3.30 -4.77
C ILE A 57 -0.97 3.87 -5.41
N SER A 58 -1.56 4.92 -4.83
CA SER A 58 -2.80 5.51 -5.34
C SER A 58 -2.65 6.00 -6.78
N ARG A 59 -1.50 6.62 -7.11
CA ARG A 59 -1.23 7.07 -8.47
C ARG A 59 -1.01 5.91 -9.42
N LEU A 60 -0.35 4.85 -8.95
CA LEU A 60 -0.17 3.65 -9.76
C LEU A 60 -1.51 2.96 -10.06
N GLU A 61 -2.43 2.92 -9.10
CA GLU A 61 -3.79 2.41 -9.29
C GLU A 61 -4.57 3.23 -10.31
N GLU A 62 -4.49 4.56 -10.23
CA GLU A 62 -5.11 5.46 -11.20
C GLU A 62 -4.57 5.25 -12.62
N LEU A 63 -3.25 5.04 -12.77
CA LEU A 63 -2.65 4.74 -14.07
C LEU A 63 -3.07 3.36 -14.60
N ARG A 64 -3.49 2.44 -13.73
CA ARG A 64 -4.02 1.11 -14.10
C ARG A 64 -5.53 1.12 -14.36
N SER A 65 -6.27 2.11 -13.87
CA SER A 65 -7.74 2.15 -13.95
C SER A 65 -8.27 2.70 -15.27
N PHE A 66 -7.57 2.47 -16.38
CA PHE A 66 -8.07 2.88 -17.70
C PHE A 66 -9.25 2.00 -18.13
N GLU A 67 -10.17 2.57 -18.90
CA GLU A 67 -11.43 1.95 -19.30
C GLU A 67 -11.32 1.18 -20.62
N GLN A 68 -10.36 1.54 -21.48
CA GLN A 68 -10.18 0.96 -22.80
C GLN A 68 -8.77 1.15 -23.34
N VAL A 69 -8.40 0.45 -24.41
CA VAL A 69 -7.05 0.56 -24.96
C VAL A 69 -6.86 1.79 -25.85
N LEU A 70 -7.82 2.08 -26.73
CA LEU A 70 -7.73 3.14 -27.74
C LEU A 70 -8.33 4.45 -27.24
N THR A 71 -7.78 5.58 -27.68
CA THR A 71 -8.26 6.93 -27.35
C THR A 71 -9.71 7.13 -27.81
N GLU A 72 -10.58 7.57 -26.89
CA GLU A 72 -11.96 7.99 -27.17
C GLU A 72 -12.33 9.15 -26.26
N ALA A 73 -13.10 10.10 -26.80
CA ALA A 73 -13.49 11.28 -26.05
C ALA A 73 -14.30 10.90 -24.79
N GLY A 74 -13.85 11.40 -23.63
CA GLY A 74 -14.56 11.26 -22.36
C GLY A 74 -14.24 9.99 -21.57
N LYS A 75 -13.31 9.14 -22.03
CA LYS A 75 -12.87 7.93 -21.32
C LYS A 75 -11.37 7.95 -21.09
N GLN A 76 -10.92 7.27 -20.03
CA GLN A 76 -9.49 7.07 -19.80
C GLN A 76 -8.97 5.89 -20.66
N ALA A 77 -8.07 6.16 -21.60
CA ALA A 77 -7.51 5.12 -22.45
C ALA A 77 -6.06 4.76 -22.08
N TYR A 78 -5.68 3.51 -22.34
CA TYR A 78 -4.28 3.09 -22.28
C TYR A 78 -3.43 4.00 -23.17
N ALA A 79 -3.81 4.20 -24.44
CA ALA A 79 -3.03 5.01 -25.39
C ALA A 79 -2.70 6.43 -24.89
N ASP A 80 -3.51 7.00 -24.00
CA ASP A 80 -3.36 8.37 -23.48
C ASP A 80 -2.50 8.45 -22.21
N LEU A 81 -1.99 7.33 -21.71
CA LEU A 81 -1.10 7.32 -20.54
C LEU A 81 0.22 8.05 -20.86
N LEU A 82 0.51 9.10 -20.11
CA LEU A 82 1.68 9.95 -20.25
C LEU A 82 2.41 10.14 -18.91
N SER A 83 3.73 10.35 -18.98
CA SER A 83 4.54 10.81 -17.84
C SER A 83 4.06 12.17 -17.34
N GLY A 84 4.26 12.43 -16.04
CA GLY A 84 3.83 13.70 -15.46
C GLY A 84 4.16 13.84 -13.98
N SER A 85 3.61 14.88 -13.38
CA SER A 85 3.73 15.19 -11.96
C SER A 85 2.48 15.89 -11.46
N ASP A 86 2.19 15.73 -10.17
CA ASP A 86 1.10 16.44 -9.52
C ASP A 86 1.55 17.80 -8.99
N GLN A 87 0.57 18.64 -8.67
CA GLN A 87 0.82 19.75 -7.76
C GLN A 87 1.24 19.21 -6.40
N PRO A 88 2.10 19.92 -5.66
CA PRO A 88 2.60 19.45 -4.38
C PRO A 88 1.47 19.16 -3.40
N LEU A 89 1.45 17.94 -2.89
CA LEU A 89 0.45 17.46 -1.95
C LEU A 89 0.91 17.80 -0.52
N ILE A 90 0.02 18.36 0.28
CA ILE A 90 0.31 18.67 1.68
C ILE A 90 -0.50 17.72 2.54
N ASP A 91 0.17 16.84 3.28
CA ASP A 91 -0.45 15.97 4.27
C ASP A 91 0.34 16.07 5.58
N SER A 92 -0.38 16.22 6.69
CA SER A 92 0.17 16.18 8.04
C SER A 92 1.35 17.12 8.26
N ASN A 93 1.37 18.31 7.62
CA ASN A 93 2.46 19.31 7.58
C ASN A 93 3.73 18.89 6.81
N THR A 94 3.64 17.89 5.95
CA THR A 94 4.71 17.44 5.06
C THR A 94 4.29 17.73 3.62
N ARG A 95 5.22 18.29 2.83
CA ARG A 95 5.01 18.56 1.41
C ARG A 95 5.58 17.40 0.61
N PHE A 96 4.73 16.74 -0.15
CA PHE A 96 5.08 15.64 -1.04
C PHE A 96 5.01 16.08 -2.49
N GLU A 97 6.03 15.72 -3.26
CA GLU A 97 6.12 15.95 -4.70
C GLU A 97 6.10 14.59 -5.40
N ARG A 98 4.99 14.32 -6.09
CA ARG A 98 4.76 13.05 -6.79
C ARG A 98 4.94 13.24 -8.29
N GLN A 99 5.74 12.37 -8.89
CA GLN A 99 5.99 12.31 -10.33
C GLN A 99 5.96 10.86 -10.81
N TRP A 100 5.61 10.65 -12.07
CA TRP A 100 5.63 9.32 -12.69
C TRP A 100 6.20 9.39 -14.09
N GLN A 101 6.87 8.31 -14.47
CA GLN A 101 7.49 8.15 -15.78
C GLN A 101 6.96 6.88 -16.43
N ILE A 102 6.49 7.01 -17.67
CA ILE A 102 6.01 5.90 -18.48
C ILE A 102 7.00 5.68 -19.62
N GLN A 103 7.48 4.45 -19.75
CA GLN A 103 8.41 4.03 -20.80
C GLN A 103 7.69 3.14 -21.82
N GLY A 104 8.06 3.29 -23.08
CA GLY A 104 7.45 2.60 -24.20
C GLY A 104 6.41 3.46 -24.93
N THR A 105 5.69 2.83 -25.85
CA THR A 105 4.72 3.45 -26.75
C THR A 105 3.31 2.87 -26.55
N ALA A 106 2.28 3.55 -27.06
CA ALA A 106 0.89 3.09 -26.95
C ALA A 106 0.62 1.74 -27.63
N ASP A 107 1.48 1.32 -28.56
CA ASP A 107 1.39 0.05 -29.28
C ASP A 107 2.07 -1.11 -28.53
N ASP A 108 2.88 -0.81 -27.51
CA ASP A 108 3.57 -1.84 -26.74
C ASP A 108 2.56 -2.68 -25.94
N PRO A 109 2.73 -4.02 -25.89
CA PRO A 109 1.84 -4.90 -25.13
C PRO A 109 1.92 -4.65 -23.61
N TYR A 110 3.03 -4.09 -23.14
CA TYR A 110 3.23 -3.66 -21.76
C TYR A 110 4.06 -2.39 -21.74
N ARG A 111 3.73 -1.45 -20.85
CA ARG A 111 4.53 -0.26 -20.57
C ARG A 111 5.00 -0.23 -19.13
N ARG A 112 6.26 0.16 -18.92
CA ARG A 112 6.83 0.31 -17.59
C ARG A 112 6.44 1.67 -17.03
N VAL A 113 5.93 1.68 -15.81
CA VAL A 113 5.61 2.89 -15.06
C VAL A 113 6.45 2.90 -13.80
N ASP A 114 7.14 4.02 -13.57
CA ASP A 114 7.84 4.29 -12.32
C ASP A 114 7.22 5.53 -11.67
N VAL A 115 6.62 5.37 -10.48
CA VAL A 115 6.07 6.46 -9.67
C VAL A 115 7.07 6.79 -8.57
N GLN A 116 7.45 8.05 -8.43
CA GLN A 116 8.34 8.54 -7.38
C GLN A 116 7.64 9.64 -6.57
N VAL A 117 7.70 9.51 -5.25
CA VAL A 117 7.25 10.54 -4.30
C VAL A 117 8.46 11.03 -3.52
N THR A 118 8.65 12.34 -3.48
CA THR A 118 9.79 13.00 -2.83
C THR A 118 9.29 13.96 -1.76
N TRP A 119 9.97 14.04 -0.62
CA TRP A 119 9.67 14.98 0.45
C TRP A 119 10.93 15.35 1.24
N ALA A 120 10.84 16.46 1.97
CA ALA A 120 11.86 16.84 2.94
C ALA A 120 11.53 16.21 4.31
N ASP A 121 12.49 15.47 4.87
CA ASP A 121 12.36 14.95 6.23
C ASP A 121 12.45 16.10 7.25
N ARG A 122 11.65 16.03 8.32
CA ARG A 122 11.69 17.01 9.42
C ARG A 122 12.88 16.81 10.36
N SER A 123 13.66 15.75 10.19
CA SER A 123 14.86 15.48 10.99
C SER A 123 15.98 16.52 10.82
N GLY A 124 15.86 17.45 9.87
CA GLY A 124 16.83 18.51 9.61
C GLY A 124 17.91 18.12 8.59
N ASP A 125 17.82 16.92 8.01
CA ASP A 125 18.65 16.55 6.86
C ASP A 125 18.15 17.33 5.61
N THR A 126 19.07 18.02 4.94
CA THR A 126 18.79 18.78 3.71
C THR A 126 18.63 17.85 2.50
N ARG A 127 18.87 16.55 2.68
CA ARG A 127 18.65 15.54 1.65
C ARG A 127 17.16 15.27 1.46
N GLN A 128 16.74 15.36 0.20
CA GLN A 128 15.41 14.94 -0.20
C GLN A 128 15.28 13.42 -0.05
N THR A 129 14.26 12.98 0.67
CA THR A 129 13.92 11.55 0.81
C THR A 129 12.90 11.19 -0.26
N PHE A 130 12.99 9.97 -0.80
CA PHE A 130 12.04 9.51 -1.81
C PHE A 130 11.64 8.04 -1.63
N VAL A 131 10.48 7.71 -2.18
CA VAL A 131 10.00 6.33 -2.42
C VAL A 131 9.72 6.20 -3.91
N ARG A 132 10.15 5.09 -4.53
CA ARG A 132 9.88 4.79 -5.93
C ARG A 132 9.24 3.41 -6.07
N LEU A 133 8.10 3.34 -6.76
CA LEU A 133 7.40 2.11 -7.09
C LEU A 133 7.41 1.90 -8.60
N GLY A 134 7.80 0.70 -9.04
CA GLY A 134 7.81 0.30 -10.44
C GLY A 134 6.69 -0.70 -10.74
N SER A 135 6.08 -0.59 -11.91
CA SER A 135 5.03 -1.49 -12.39
C SER A 135 5.12 -1.68 -13.90
N LEU A 136 4.52 -2.77 -14.38
CA LEU A 136 4.18 -2.97 -15.78
C LEU A 136 2.66 -2.85 -15.94
N ILE A 137 2.20 -2.12 -16.96
CA ILE A 137 0.78 -1.98 -17.29
C ILE A 137 0.56 -2.59 -18.67
N ALA A 138 -0.27 -3.63 -18.72
CA ALA A 138 -0.59 -4.35 -19.95
C ALA A 138 -1.60 -3.59 -20.82
N ARG A 139 -1.42 -3.68 -22.13
CA ARG A 139 -2.40 -3.27 -23.14
C ARG A 139 -3.49 -4.34 -23.23
N ALA A 140 -4.45 -4.30 -22.32
CA ALA A 140 -5.58 -5.23 -22.29
C ALA A 140 -6.89 -4.45 -22.29
N GLU A 141 -7.86 -4.83 -23.12
CA GLU A 141 -9.20 -4.24 -23.10
C GLU A 141 -9.91 -4.71 -21.82
N PRO A 142 -10.34 -3.81 -20.92
CA PRO A 142 -10.98 -4.22 -19.66
C PRO A 142 -12.24 -5.07 -19.86
N ALA A 143 -12.94 -4.88 -20.99
CA ALA A 143 -14.13 -5.66 -21.36
C ALA A 143 -13.84 -7.14 -21.66
N ASP A 144 -12.64 -7.48 -22.13
CA ASP A 144 -12.26 -8.85 -22.53
C ASP A 144 -11.89 -9.73 -21.32
N GLY A 145 -11.56 -9.13 -20.17
CA GLY A 145 -11.25 -9.85 -18.94
C GLY A 145 -12.43 -10.61 -18.33
N GLY A 146 -13.67 -10.21 -18.66
CA GLY A 146 -14.91 -10.83 -18.18
C GLY A 146 -15.43 -11.99 -19.03
N SER A 147 -14.87 -12.22 -20.22
CA SER A 147 -15.42 -13.20 -21.18
C SER A 147 -14.74 -14.58 -21.14
N LEU A 148 -13.92 -14.86 -20.12
CA LEU A 148 -13.24 -16.15 -19.99
C LEU A 148 -14.23 -17.28 -19.68
N GLY A 149 -14.70 -17.96 -20.73
CA GLY A 149 -14.90 -19.42 -20.71
C GLY A 149 -16.06 -19.99 -19.92
N LEU A 150 -17.08 -19.20 -19.60
CA LEU A 150 -18.49 -19.61 -19.46
C LEU A 150 -19.07 -20.22 -20.75
N PRO A 151 -19.06 -21.54 -21.09
CA PRO A 151 -20.05 -22.00 -22.06
C PRO A 151 -21.40 -21.58 -21.50
N ARG A 152 -22.09 -20.66 -22.20
CA ARG A 152 -23.46 -20.28 -21.85
C ARG A 152 -24.27 -21.56 -21.95
N VAL A 153 -24.51 -22.20 -20.81
CA VAL A 153 -25.40 -23.36 -20.73
C VAL A 153 -26.75 -22.80 -21.13
N ASP A 154 -27.17 -23.16 -22.33
CA ASP A 154 -28.44 -22.74 -22.88
C ASP A 154 -29.54 -23.48 -22.10
N VAL A 155 -29.95 -22.90 -20.97
CA VAL A 155 -30.94 -23.48 -20.05
C VAL A 155 -32.28 -23.75 -20.75
N ALA A 156 -32.57 -23.06 -21.85
CA ALA A 156 -33.72 -23.33 -22.71
C ALA A 156 -33.63 -24.70 -23.43
N ALA A 157 -32.42 -25.22 -23.67
CA ALA A 157 -32.22 -26.55 -24.25
C ALA A 157 -32.41 -27.68 -23.22
N LEU A 158 -32.12 -27.42 -21.93
CA LEU A 158 -32.31 -28.38 -20.84
C LEU A 158 -33.78 -28.57 -20.44
N LEU A 159 -34.63 -27.59 -20.74
CA LEU A 159 -36.06 -27.60 -20.40
C LEU A 159 -36.97 -28.16 -21.48
N ARG A 160 -36.45 -28.73 -22.58
CA ARG A 160 -37.30 -29.36 -23.61
C ARG A 160 -37.63 -30.80 -23.22
N PRO A 161 -38.85 -31.13 -22.74
CA PRO A 161 -39.28 -32.52 -22.62
C PRO A 161 -39.31 -33.14 -24.02
N LYS A 162 -38.66 -34.30 -24.15
CA LYS A 162 -38.59 -35.11 -25.36
C LYS A 162 -39.99 -35.64 -25.70
N ALA A 163 -40.79 -34.84 -26.40
CA ALA A 163 -42.05 -35.31 -26.98
C ALA A 163 -41.74 -36.27 -28.14
N GLY A 164 -41.95 -37.56 -27.90
CA GLY A 164 -41.77 -38.62 -28.89
C GLY A 164 -42.69 -38.42 -30.09
N ARG A 165 -42.08 -38.28 -31.28
CA ARG A 165 -42.78 -38.23 -32.56
C ARG A 165 -43.12 -39.66 -32.99
N SER A 166 -44.35 -40.10 -32.70
CA SER A 166 -44.94 -41.29 -33.32
C SER A 166 -45.20 -41.00 -34.80
N THR A 167 -44.55 -41.73 -35.69
CA THR A 167 -44.71 -41.62 -37.14
C THR A 167 -45.97 -42.36 -37.57
N SER A 168 -47.01 -41.63 -37.98
CA SER A 168 -48.13 -42.18 -38.74
C SER A 168 -47.67 -42.43 -40.18
N ARG A 169 -47.69 -43.70 -40.62
CA ARG A 169 -47.37 -44.11 -41.99
C ARG A 169 -48.68 -44.22 -42.77
N SER A 170 -48.95 -43.25 -43.63
CA SER A 170 -50.01 -43.34 -44.64
C SER A 170 -49.58 -44.30 -45.76
N ARG A 171 -50.49 -45.20 -46.13
CA ARG A 171 -50.33 -46.21 -47.18
C ARG A 171 -51.00 -45.69 -48.46
N PRO A 172 -50.40 -45.85 -49.66
CA PRO A 172 -51.01 -45.34 -50.88
C PRO A 172 -52.07 -46.31 -51.42
N SER A 173 -52.94 -45.71 -52.24
CA SER A 173 -54.13 -46.20 -52.93
C SER A 173 -53.93 -47.43 -53.83
N ASP A 174 -54.97 -48.27 -53.87
CA ASP A 174 -55.46 -48.98 -55.06
C ASP A 174 -56.93 -48.56 -55.28
#